data_AF-A0A075I1Z2-F1
#
_entry.id   AF-A0A075I1Z2-F1
#
_cell.length_a   1.000
_cell.length_b   1.000
_cell.length_c   1.000
_cell.angle_alpha   90.00
_cell.angle_beta   90.00
_cell.angle_gamma   90.00
#
_symmetry.space_group_name_H-M   'P 1'
#
loop_
_entity.id
_entity.type
_entity.pdbx_description
1 polymer ?
#
loop_
_entity_poly.entity_id
_entity_poly.type
_entity_poly.pdbx_seq_one_letter_code
_entity_poly.pdbx_strand_id
1 'polypeptide(L)'
;MSSGSNRGQKTTYIKIVVSSKTELSSFKELLEQIFKIVSKKNLSGFIIQPTTSISEPTLEQLLVFYDNVYPYYDQVRVVPQLHKIISAP
;
A
#
# COMPACT_ATOMS: atom_id res chain seq x y z
N MET A 1 26.98 -31.55 -4.65
CA MET A 1 26.73 -30.41 -3.74
C MET A 1 26.14 -29.28 -4.57
N SER A 2 24.82 -29.10 -4.55
CA SER A 2 24.19 -27.96 -5.23
C SER A 2 24.38 -26.72 -4.35
N SER A 3 25.07 -25.72 -4.88
CA SER A 3 25.22 -24.40 -4.26
C SER A 3 23.87 -23.68 -4.30
N GLY A 4 22.98 -24.02 -3.37
CA GLY A 4 21.77 -23.25 -3.13
C GLY A 4 22.15 -21.91 -2.53
N SER A 5 22.12 -20.84 -3.33
CA SER A 5 22.18 -19.49 -2.75
C SER A 5 21.03 -19.39 -1.75
N ASN A 6 21.34 -19.12 -0.49
CA ASN A 6 20.35 -18.79 0.53
C ASN A 6 19.73 -17.42 0.16
N ARG A 7 18.88 -17.39 -0.87
CA ARG A 7 18.06 -16.22 -1.20
C ARG A 7 16.93 -16.22 -0.18
N GLY A 8 17.27 -15.85 1.05
CA GLY A 8 16.27 -15.54 2.07
C GLY A 8 15.19 -14.67 1.41
N GLN A 9 13.94 -15.09 1.55
CA GLN A 9 12.81 -14.40 0.96
C GLN A 9 12.87 -12.93 1.39
N LYS A 10 13.13 -12.02 0.43
CA LYS A 10 13.26 -10.59 0.75
C LYS A 10 11.94 -10.11 1.32
N THR A 11 11.98 -9.51 2.50
CA THR A 11 10.83 -8.83 3.09
C THR A 11 10.30 -7.80 2.11
N THR A 12 9.06 -7.99 1.65
CA THR A 12 8.47 -7.19 0.57
C THR A 12 7.23 -6.48 1.08
N TYR A 13 7.16 -5.18 0.79
CA TYR A 13 6.01 -4.35 1.10
C TYR A 13 5.45 -3.77 -0.19
N ILE A 14 4.14 -3.58 -0.22
CA ILE A 14 3.48 -2.76 -1.25
C ILE A 14 3.08 -1.44 -0.61
N LYS A 15 3.35 -0.34 -1.30
CA LYS A 15 2.93 0.99 -0.87
C LYS A 15 2.23 1.70 -2.00
N ILE A 16 1.01 2.17 -1.76
CA ILE A 16 0.26 3.01 -2.68
C ILE A 16 0.09 4.38 -2.07
N VAL A 17 0.37 5.42 -2.85
CA VAL A 17 0.07 6.80 -2.48
C VAL A 17 -1.33 7.15 -2.97
N VAL A 18 -2.19 7.66 -2.09
CA VAL A 18 -3.58 8.06 -2.41
C VAL A 18 -3.81 9.53 -2.08
N SER A 19 -4.68 10.17 -2.85
CA SER A 19 -5.11 11.56 -2.65
C SER A 19 -6.64 11.64 -2.62
N SER A 20 -7.20 12.79 -2.26
CA SER A 20 -8.64 13.04 -2.38
C SER A 20 -9.17 12.95 -3.81
N LYS A 21 -8.27 13.00 -4.81
CA LYS A 21 -8.57 12.86 -6.24
C LYS A 21 -8.39 11.43 -6.76
N THR A 22 -7.90 10.51 -5.94
CA THR A 22 -7.75 9.11 -6.35
C THR A 22 -9.13 8.50 -6.55
N GLU A 23 -9.42 8.09 -7.79
CA GLU A 23 -10.68 7.44 -8.11
C GLU A 23 -10.70 5.99 -7.60
N LEU A 24 -11.83 5.58 -7.00
CA LEU A 24 -11.98 4.24 -6.44
C LEU A 24 -11.91 3.14 -7.49
N SER A 25 -12.43 3.40 -8.70
CA SER A 25 -12.35 2.48 -9.85
C SER A 25 -10.90 2.17 -10.20
N SER A 26 -10.09 3.19 -10.45
CA SER A 26 -8.67 3.02 -10.79
C SER A 26 -7.89 2.36 -9.65
N PHE A 27 -8.24 2.66 -8.40
CA PHE A 27 -7.62 2.00 -7.24
C PHE A 27 -7.93 0.49 -7.22
N LYS A 28 -9.18 0.09 -7.42
CA LYS A 28 -9.57 -1.34 -7.49
C LYS A 28 -8.89 -2.08 -8.64
N GLU A 29 -8.84 -1.47 -9.83
CA GLU A 29 -8.13 -2.04 -10.98
C GLU A 29 -6.64 -2.28 -10.68
N LEU A 30 -6.00 -1.34 -9.99
CA LEU A 30 -4.61 -1.49 -9.55
C LEU A 30 -4.44 -2.65 -8.55
N LEU A 31 -5.36 -2.81 -7.59
CA LEU A 31 -5.32 -3.95 -6.66
C LEU A 31 -5.43 -5.28 -7.40
N GLU A 32 -6.36 -5.41 -8.34
CA GLU A 32 -6.47 -6.62 -9.16
C GLU A 32 -5.17 -6.92 -9.92
N GLN A 33 -4.55 -5.91 -10.53
CA GLN A 33 -3.29 -6.07 -11.24
C GLN A 33 -2.15 -6.52 -10.31
N ILE A 34 -2.04 -5.90 -9.12
CA ILE A 34 -1.04 -6.26 -8.11
C ILE A 34 -1.21 -7.71 -7.66
N PHE A 35 -2.41 -8.13 -7.28
CA PHE A 35 -2.64 -9.45 -6.70
C PHE A 35 -2.79 -10.56 -7.74
N LYS A 36 -2.83 -10.24 -9.04
CA LYS A 36 -2.59 -11.20 -10.13
C LYS A 36 -1.14 -11.68 -10.19
N ILE A 37 -0.17 -10.84 -9.80
CA ILE A 37 1.27 -11.14 -9.90
C ILE A 37 1.91 -11.45 -8.55
N VAL A 38 1.39 -10.91 -7.45
CA VAL A 38 1.94 -11.09 -6.11
C VAL A 38 1.14 -12.13 -5.32
N SER A 39 1.85 -13.10 -4.73
CA SER A 39 1.26 -13.98 -3.72
C SER A 39 1.28 -13.31 -2.34
N LYS A 40 0.14 -13.31 -1.63
CA LYS A 40 -0.01 -12.76 -0.27
C LYS A 40 1.07 -13.26 0.71
N LYS A 41 1.48 -14.53 0.58
CA LYS A 41 2.52 -15.17 1.41
C LYS A 41 3.92 -14.56 1.26
N ASN A 42 4.13 -13.78 0.20
CA ASN A 42 5.40 -13.11 -0.08
C ASN A 42 5.41 -11.67 0.42
N LEU A 43 4.30 -11.18 0.99
CA LEU A 43 4.17 -9.81 1.50
C LEU A 43 4.28 -9.77 3.01
N SER A 44 4.98 -8.76 3.50
CA SER A 44 5.13 -8.43 4.92
C SER A 44 4.34 -7.19 5.33
N GLY A 45 3.66 -6.55 4.37
CA GLY A 45 2.76 -5.44 4.64
C GLY A 45 2.21 -4.79 3.37
N PHE A 46 1.06 -4.15 3.51
CA PHE A 46 0.48 -3.27 2.51
C PHE A 46 0.24 -1.90 3.13
N ILE A 47 0.76 -0.85 2.52
CA ILE A 47 0.73 0.51 3.07
C ILE A 47 -0.08 1.41 2.15
N ILE A 48 -1.10 2.05 2.71
CA ILE A 48 -1.81 3.17 2.10
C ILE A 48 -1.19 4.44 2.68
N GLN A 49 -0.59 5.26 1.83
CA GLN A 49 0.07 6.50 2.23
C GLN A 49 -0.74 7.69 1.67
N PRO A 50 -1.44 8.49 2.49
CA PRO A 50 -2.08 9.70 2.00
C PRO A 50 -1.04 10.70 1.47
N THR A 51 -1.43 11.50 0.48
CA THR A 51 -0.79 12.80 0.23
C THR A 51 -1.06 13.73 1.40
N THR A 52 -0.13 14.65 1.66
CA THR A 52 -0.23 15.62 2.76
C THR A 52 -0.27 17.03 2.17
N SER A 53 -1.02 17.93 2.81
CA SER A 53 -1.17 19.35 2.44
C SER A 53 -1.96 19.64 1.15
N ILE A 54 -1.65 18.96 0.05
CA ILE A 54 -2.35 19.14 -1.23
C ILE A 54 -3.16 17.90 -1.56
N SER A 55 -4.46 18.10 -1.81
CA SER A 55 -5.41 17.03 -2.13
C SER A 55 -5.35 15.88 -1.12
N GLU A 56 -5.26 16.20 0.17
CA GLU A 56 -5.25 15.21 1.24
C GLU A 56 -6.62 14.50 1.30
N PRO A 57 -6.66 13.16 1.30
CA PRO A 57 -7.92 12.43 1.39
C PRO A 57 -8.54 12.57 2.78
N THR A 58 -9.87 12.50 2.86
CA THR A 58 -10.57 12.44 4.15
C THR A 58 -10.33 11.09 4.84
N LEU A 59 -10.59 11.02 6.15
CA LEU A 59 -10.57 9.75 6.88
C LEU A 59 -11.51 8.72 6.25
N GLU A 60 -12.71 9.14 5.83
CA GLU A 60 -13.67 8.26 5.17
C GLU A 60 -13.12 7.69 3.86
N GLN A 61 -12.48 8.52 3.03
CA GLN A 61 -11.81 8.04 1.81
C GLN A 61 -10.70 7.03 2.13
N LEU A 62 -9.92 7.27 3.19
CA LEU A 62 -8.87 6.33 3.63
C LEU A 62 -9.44 4.99 4.11
N LEU A 63 -10.55 5.00 4.84
CA LEU A 63 -11.25 3.78 5.28
C LEU A 63 -11.80 3.02 4.07
N VAL A 64 -12.37 3.72 3.08
CA VAL A 64 -12.80 3.10 1.82
C VAL A 64 -11.62 2.43 1.11
N PHE A 65 -10.47 3.09 0.99
CA PHE A 65 -9.29 2.46 0.38
C PHE A 65 -8.81 1.24 1.20
N TYR A 66 -8.81 1.34 2.52
CA TYR A 66 -8.45 0.23 3.42
C TYR A 66 -9.35 -0.99 3.18
N ASP A 67 -10.68 -0.79 3.21
CA ASP A 67 -11.68 -1.84 3.04
C ASP A 67 -11.58 -2.54 1.67
N ASN A 68 -11.07 -1.83 0.66
CA ASN A 68 -10.86 -2.41 -0.67
C ASN A 68 -9.56 -3.22 -0.77
N VAL A 69 -8.54 -2.93 0.05
CA VAL A 69 -7.31 -3.75 0.12
C VAL A 69 -7.56 -5.00 0.95
N TYR A 70 -8.34 -4.90 2.03
CA TYR A 70 -8.50 -5.96 3.04
C TYR A 70 -8.86 -7.36 2.47
N PRO A 71 -9.77 -7.50 1.47
CA PRO A 71 -10.05 -8.80 0.84
C PRO A 71 -8.83 -9.44 0.15
N TYR A 72 -7.89 -8.62 -0.32
CA TYR A 72 -6.66 -9.08 -0.93
C TYR A 72 -5.54 -9.27 0.09
N TYR A 73 -5.48 -8.53 1.19
CA TYR A 73 -4.43 -8.69 2.19
C TYR A 73 -4.88 -8.05 3.51
N ASP A 74 -4.80 -8.78 4.61
CA ASP A 74 -5.38 -8.41 5.91
C ASP A 74 -4.46 -7.54 6.77
N GLN A 75 -3.16 -7.47 6.47
CA GLN A 75 -2.19 -6.64 7.20
C GLN A 75 -1.99 -5.26 6.53
N VAL A 76 -3.07 -4.54 6.30
CA VAL A 76 -3.08 -3.19 5.72
C VAL A 76 -2.77 -2.16 6.79
N ARG A 77 -1.97 -1.14 6.45
CA ARG A 77 -1.66 -0.01 7.32
C ARG A 77 -1.87 1.30 6.58
N VAL A 78 -2.56 2.25 7.20
CA VAL A 78 -2.54 3.65 6.74
C VAL A 78 -1.40 4.35 7.46
N VAL A 79 -0.40 4.84 6.71
CA VAL A 79 0.80 5.46 7.28
C VAL A 79 0.96 6.87 6.69
N PRO A 80 0.88 7.95 7.50
CA PRO A 80 1.02 9.31 7.00
C PRO A 80 2.46 9.65 6.58
N GLN A 81 2.63 10.74 5.82
CA GLN A 81 3.95 11.25 5.45
C GLN A 81 4.53 12.10 6.59
N LEU A 82 5.16 11.45 7.57
CA LEU A 82 5.68 12.12 8.77
C LEU A 82 6.63 13.28 8.46
N HIS A 83 7.49 13.16 7.44
CA HIS A 83 8.41 14.24 7.04
C HIS A 83 7.65 15.51 6.62
N LYS A 84 6.50 15.39 5.94
CA LYS A 84 5.64 16.53 5.60
C LYS A 84 4.98 17.14 6.83
N ILE A 85 4.59 16.32 7.80
CA ILE A 85 3.98 16.79 9.06
C ILE A 85 4.96 17.64 9.87
N ILE A 86 6.23 17.24 9.94
CA ILE A 86 7.26 17.98 10.67
C ILE A 86 7.93 19.08 9.83
N SER A 87 7.42 19.36 8.62
CA SER A 87 8.00 20.33 7.69
C SER A 87 9.49 20.07 7.39
N ALA A 88 9.90 18.80 7.41
CA ALA A 88 11.23 18.39 6.98
C ALA A 88 11.32 18.44 5.44
N PRO A 89 12.47 18.91 4.89
CA PRO A 89 12.68 19.04 3.45
C PRO A 89 12.54 17.71 2.70
#